data_AF-A0A9X3K1G3-F1
#
_entry.id   AF-A0A9X3K1G3-F1
#
_cell.length_a   1.000
_cell.length_b   1.000
_cell.length_c   1.000
_cell.angle_alpha   90.00
_cell.angle_beta   90.00
_cell.angle_gamma   90.00
#
_symmetry.space_group_name_H-M   'P 1'
#
loop_
_entity.id
_entity.type
_entity.pdbx_description
1 polymer ?
#
loop_
_entity_poly.entity_id
_entity_poly.type
_entity_poly.pdbx_seq_one_letter_code
_entity_poly.pdbx_strand_id
1 'polypeptide(L)'
;MSLLELQRDFRAWIAAASDDAADRLGPAARAGLDVYQNNYRASLVAVLTEAFERVHAWIGDERFLSTAVAHIDAVPPHAWTLDAYAKGFPATLERLFPDDPEIGELGWLDLALSEAFVGADSVPVDPATFADIDWDAAILRFGPTLRTTSFRTNAAAIWSALSAEEMPPAVEWLSDPATIIVWRQGLVSCFRTAEPGEADAIELVQGGASFGAVCAAMIERLGEDAGVPAAGQMLGRWIGDGLIVGID
;
A
#
# COMPACT_ATOMS: atom_id res chain seq x y z
N MET A 1 -25.06 -26.29 -25.19
CA MET A 1 -24.61 -25.49 -24.04
C MET A 1 -25.05 -24.06 -24.26
N SER A 2 -25.75 -23.47 -23.28
CA SER A 2 -26.05 -22.04 -23.24
C SER A 2 -24.80 -21.22 -22.90
N LEU A 3 -24.81 -19.91 -23.18
CA LEU A 3 -23.70 -19.03 -22.81
C LEU A 3 -23.41 -19.05 -21.31
N LEU A 4 -24.45 -19.11 -20.47
CA LEU A 4 -24.31 -19.15 -19.02
C LEU A 4 -23.64 -20.44 -18.54
N GLU A 5 -23.99 -21.59 -19.12
CA GLU A 5 -23.35 -22.87 -18.82
C GLU A 5 -21.88 -22.86 -19.25
N LEU A 6 -21.59 -22.32 -20.44
CA LEU A 6 -20.22 -22.15 -20.94
C LEU A 6 -19.37 -21.30 -19.99
N GLN A 7 -19.88 -20.16 -19.55
CA GLN A 7 -19.17 -19.26 -18.63
C GLN A 7 -18.94 -19.90 -17.26
N ARG A 8 -19.92 -20.68 -16.75
CA ARG A 8 -19.77 -21.39 -15.47
C ARG A 8 -18.73 -22.49 -15.55
N ASP A 9 -18.77 -23.29 -16.60
CA ASP A 9 -17.79 -24.37 -16.81
C ASP A 9 -16.39 -23.80 -17.04
N PHE A 10 -16.26 -22.73 -17.83
CA PHE A 10 -14.96 -22.07 -18.03
C PHE A 10 -14.41 -21.48 -16.72
N ARG A 11 -15.25 -20.84 -15.89
CA ARG A 11 -14.84 -20.31 -14.58
C ARG A 11 -14.47 -21.43 -13.61
N ALA A 12 -15.21 -22.53 -13.58
CA ALA A 12 -14.90 -23.67 -12.72
C ALA A 12 -13.58 -24.33 -13.13
N TRP A 13 -13.38 -24.48 -14.44
CA TRP A 13 -12.15 -25.03 -15.01
C TRP A 13 -10.93 -24.12 -14.73
N ILE A 14 -11.01 -22.82 -14.99
CA ILE A 14 -9.86 -21.92 -14.81
C ILE A 14 -9.44 -21.83 -13.32
N ALA A 15 -10.40 -21.86 -12.40
CA ALA A 15 -10.14 -21.77 -10.96
C ALA A 15 -9.64 -23.10 -10.36
N ALA A 16 -10.24 -24.23 -10.74
CA ALA A 16 -10.03 -25.51 -10.04
C ALA A 16 -9.44 -26.63 -10.91
N ALA A 17 -9.06 -26.35 -12.17
CA ALA A 17 -8.62 -27.37 -13.13
C ALA A 17 -9.61 -28.54 -13.27
N SER A 18 -10.92 -28.27 -13.18
CA SER A 18 -11.94 -29.32 -13.17
C SER A 18 -11.99 -30.08 -14.50
N ASP A 19 -11.64 -31.37 -14.45
CA ASP A 19 -11.71 -32.28 -15.61
C ASP A 19 -13.13 -32.36 -16.17
N ASP A 20 -14.13 -32.46 -15.31
CA ASP A 20 -15.55 -32.50 -15.71
C ASP A 20 -15.97 -31.24 -16.47
N ALA A 21 -15.48 -30.07 -16.06
CA ALA A 21 -15.76 -28.82 -16.74
C ALA A 21 -15.01 -28.74 -18.09
N ALA A 22 -13.74 -29.16 -18.13
CA ALA A 22 -12.96 -29.25 -19.36
C ALA A 22 -13.60 -30.18 -20.40
N ASP A 23 -14.14 -31.33 -19.96
CA ASP A 23 -14.81 -32.28 -20.85
C ASP A 23 -16.11 -31.72 -21.42
N ARG A 24 -16.86 -30.93 -20.63
CA ARG A 24 -18.05 -30.21 -21.12
C ARG A 24 -17.73 -29.11 -22.13
N LEU A 25 -16.54 -28.52 -22.07
CA LEU A 25 -16.03 -27.56 -23.06
C LEU A 25 -15.60 -28.24 -24.38
N GLY A 26 -15.40 -29.55 -24.35
CA GLY A 26 -15.18 -30.40 -25.51
C GLY A 26 -13.73 -30.89 -25.64
N PRO A 27 -13.51 -32.14 -26.08
CA PRO A 27 -12.20 -32.78 -26.07
C PRO A 27 -11.16 -32.10 -26.99
N ALA A 28 -11.61 -31.46 -28.07
CA ALA A 28 -10.73 -30.70 -28.97
C ALA A 28 -10.14 -29.44 -28.30
N ALA A 29 -10.79 -28.92 -27.25
CA ALA A 29 -10.31 -27.73 -26.53
C ALA A 29 -9.24 -28.07 -25.48
N ARG A 30 -9.10 -29.34 -25.07
CA ARG A 30 -8.30 -29.78 -23.92
C ARG A 30 -6.86 -29.27 -23.93
N ALA A 31 -6.15 -29.45 -25.05
CA ALA A 31 -4.77 -28.98 -25.18
C ALA A 31 -4.66 -27.45 -25.08
N GLY A 32 -5.63 -26.71 -25.60
CA GLY A 32 -5.68 -25.25 -25.50
C GLY A 32 -6.04 -24.77 -24.09
N LEU A 33 -6.89 -25.53 -23.39
CA LEU A 33 -7.23 -25.29 -21.99
C LEU A 33 -5.98 -25.39 -21.12
N ASP A 34 -5.23 -26.50 -21.16
CA ASP A 34 -4.04 -26.68 -20.31
C ASP A 34 -3.02 -25.53 -20.49
N VAL A 35 -2.77 -25.13 -21.75
CA VAL A 35 -1.91 -23.97 -22.06
C VAL A 35 -2.47 -22.68 -21.46
N TYR A 36 -3.77 -22.43 -21.62
CA TYR A 36 -4.41 -21.23 -21.10
C TYR A 36 -4.36 -21.16 -19.57
N GLN A 37 -4.58 -22.27 -18.87
CA GLN A 37 -4.50 -22.31 -17.40
C GLN A 37 -3.09 -22.04 -16.90
N ASN A 38 -2.09 -22.63 -17.57
CA ASN A 38 -0.68 -22.36 -17.25
C ASN A 38 -0.35 -20.89 -17.44
N ASN A 39 -0.74 -20.29 -18.57
CA ASN A 39 -0.54 -18.86 -18.82
C ASN A 39 -1.26 -18.00 -17.79
N TYR A 40 -2.51 -18.34 -17.46
CA TYR A 40 -3.27 -17.63 -16.45
C TYR A 40 -2.57 -17.61 -15.09
N ARG A 41 -2.14 -18.77 -14.57
CA ARG A 41 -1.41 -18.85 -13.30
C ARG A 41 -0.06 -18.12 -13.37
N ALA A 42 0.69 -18.30 -14.46
CA ALA A 42 1.97 -17.63 -14.65
C ALA A 42 1.82 -16.09 -14.69
N SER A 43 0.79 -15.56 -15.34
CA SER A 43 0.50 -14.12 -15.35
C SER A 43 0.15 -13.60 -13.96
N LEU A 44 -0.64 -14.33 -13.17
CA LEU A 44 -0.96 -13.92 -11.80
C LEU A 44 0.28 -13.92 -10.89
N VAL A 45 1.16 -14.92 -11.03
CA VAL A 45 2.44 -14.92 -10.31
C VAL A 45 3.28 -13.70 -10.73
N ALA A 46 3.40 -13.43 -12.03
CA ALA A 46 4.16 -12.30 -12.54
C ALA A 46 3.65 -10.95 -11.99
N VAL A 47 2.33 -10.75 -11.94
CA VAL A 47 1.71 -9.55 -11.35
C VAL A 47 2.10 -9.39 -9.87
N LEU A 48 2.05 -10.47 -9.10
CA LEU A 48 2.44 -10.42 -7.70
C LEU A 48 3.95 -10.16 -7.56
N THR A 49 4.79 -10.78 -8.38
CA THR A 49 6.24 -10.54 -8.37
C THR A 49 6.59 -9.09 -8.67
N GLU A 50 5.92 -8.46 -9.65
CA GLU A 50 6.12 -7.05 -10.01
C GLU A 50 5.57 -6.10 -8.93
N ALA A 51 4.42 -6.42 -8.34
CA ALA A 51 3.81 -5.56 -7.33
C ALA A 51 4.50 -5.64 -5.95
N PHE A 52 5.20 -6.74 -5.65
CA PHE A 52 5.78 -7.03 -4.33
C PHE A 52 7.27 -7.37 -4.42
N GLU A 53 8.02 -6.57 -5.17
CA GLU A 53 9.45 -6.79 -5.41
C GLU A 53 10.27 -6.86 -4.12
N ARG A 54 9.95 -6.04 -3.10
CA ARG A 54 10.75 -6.01 -1.86
C ARG A 54 10.40 -7.17 -0.95
N VAL A 55 9.13 -7.56 -0.90
CA VAL A 55 8.75 -8.84 -0.26
C VAL A 55 9.48 -10.01 -0.93
N HIS A 56 9.48 -10.06 -2.26
CA HIS A 56 10.16 -11.12 -3.02
C HIS A 56 11.66 -11.18 -2.71
N ALA A 57 12.34 -10.04 -2.73
CA ALA A 57 13.76 -9.96 -2.40
C ALA A 57 14.06 -10.38 -0.95
N TRP A 58 13.15 -10.09 0.00
CA TRP A 58 13.32 -10.42 1.40
C TRP A 58 13.13 -11.92 1.69
N ILE A 59 12.05 -12.53 1.19
CA ILE A 59 11.70 -13.92 1.53
C ILE A 59 12.33 -14.95 0.57
N GLY A 60 12.80 -14.50 -0.60
CA GLY A 60 13.44 -15.31 -1.63
C GLY A 60 12.47 -16.04 -2.55
N ASP A 61 12.99 -16.47 -3.71
CA ASP A 61 12.24 -17.01 -4.84
C ASP A 61 11.28 -18.16 -4.46
N GLU A 62 11.79 -19.18 -3.75
CA GLU A 62 11.00 -20.38 -3.44
C GLU A 62 9.83 -20.08 -2.50
N ARG A 63 10.07 -19.27 -1.46
CA ARG A 63 9.03 -18.88 -0.51
C ARG A 63 8.01 -17.98 -1.19
N PHE A 64 8.46 -17.01 -1.97
CA PHE A 64 7.57 -16.11 -2.68
C PHE A 64 6.68 -16.85 -3.67
N LEU A 65 7.23 -17.76 -4.47
CA LEU A 65 6.45 -18.57 -5.41
C LEU A 65 5.39 -19.40 -4.68
N SER A 66 5.77 -20.06 -3.58
CA SER A 66 4.83 -20.83 -2.75
C SER A 66 3.69 -19.95 -2.21
N THR A 67 4.02 -18.75 -1.71
CA THR A 67 3.03 -17.79 -1.21
C THR A 67 2.13 -17.26 -2.32
N ALA A 68 2.67 -16.93 -3.49
CA ALA A 68 1.90 -16.50 -4.66
C ALA A 68 0.92 -17.58 -5.12
N VAL A 69 1.34 -18.84 -5.19
CA VAL A 69 0.47 -19.97 -5.52
C VAL A 69 -0.65 -20.13 -4.49
N ALA A 70 -0.32 -20.08 -3.19
CA ALA A 70 -1.31 -20.15 -2.12
C ALA A 70 -2.31 -18.97 -2.17
N HIS A 71 -1.88 -17.79 -2.59
CA HIS A 71 -2.77 -16.65 -2.83
C HIS A 71 -3.71 -16.92 -4.01
N ILE A 72 -3.18 -17.33 -5.16
CA ILE A 72 -3.96 -17.60 -6.38
C ILE A 72 -5.05 -18.65 -6.14
N ASP A 73 -4.73 -19.69 -5.37
CA ASP A 73 -5.68 -20.75 -5.07
C ASP A 73 -6.80 -20.28 -4.12
N ALA A 74 -6.50 -19.36 -3.20
CA ALA A 74 -7.44 -18.88 -2.19
C ALA A 74 -8.25 -17.64 -2.63
N VAL A 75 -7.66 -16.80 -3.48
CA VAL A 75 -8.16 -15.47 -3.84
C VAL A 75 -8.13 -15.33 -5.37
N PRO A 76 -9.21 -15.73 -6.07
CA PRO A 76 -9.26 -15.55 -7.52
C PRO A 76 -9.36 -14.05 -7.90
N PRO A 77 -8.88 -13.66 -9.09
CA PRO A 77 -9.13 -12.35 -9.68
C PRO A 77 -10.62 -12.01 -9.69
N HIS A 78 -10.93 -10.78 -9.28
CA HIS A 78 -12.30 -10.32 -9.05
C HIS A 78 -12.60 -8.98 -9.75
N ALA A 79 -11.65 -8.47 -10.52
CA ALA A 79 -11.75 -7.21 -11.25
C ALA A 79 -11.29 -7.41 -12.70
N TRP A 80 -11.60 -6.43 -13.55
CA TRP A 80 -11.20 -6.45 -14.96
C TRP A 80 -9.73 -6.05 -15.17
N THR A 81 -9.08 -5.42 -14.19
CA THR A 81 -7.66 -5.04 -14.21
C THR A 81 -6.85 -5.93 -13.26
N LEU A 82 -5.60 -6.21 -13.63
CA LEU A 82 -4.63 -6.92 -12.81
C LEU A 82 -4.10 -6.05 -11.65
N ASP A 83 -4.14 -4.72 -11.77
CA ASP A 83 -3.72 -3.81 -10.68
C ASP A 83 -4.53 -4.04 -9.40
N ALA A 84 -5.81 -4.39 -9.56
CA ALA A 84 -6.70 -4.69 -8.44
C ALA A 84 -6.41 -6.05 -7.79
N TYR A 85 -5.71 -6.96 -8.50
CA TYR A 85 -5.44 -8.30 -7.99
C TYR A 85 -4.44 -8.28 -6.84
N ALA A 86 -3.37 -7.47 -6.95
CA ALA A 86 -2.33 -7.34 -5.94
C ALA A 86 -2.87 -6.90 -4.56
N LYS A 87 -4.00 -6.18 -4.52
CA LYS A 87 -4.56 -5.60 -3.29
C LYS A 87 -4.85 -6.61 -2.18
N GLY A 88 -5.13 -7.87 -2.52
CA GLY A 88 -5.41 -8.92 -1.55
C GLY A 88 -4.17 -9.62 -0.99
N PHE A 89 -2.99 -9.38 -1.56
CA PHE A 89 -1.78 -10.13 -1.22
C PHE A 89 -1.23 -9.82 0.18
N PRO A 90 -1.23 -8.56 0.70
CA PRO A 90 -0.78 -8.28 2.07
C PRO A 90 -1.51 -9.10 3.13
N ALA A 91 -2.84 -9.26 3.01
CA ALA A 91 -3.62 -10.12 3.91
C ALA A 91 -3.22 -11.60 3.82
N THR A 92 -2.70 -12.05 2.67
CA THR A 92 -2.16 -13.39 2.52
C THR A 92 -0.79 -13.52 3.17
N LEU A 93 0.06 -12.50 3.08
CA LEU A 93 1.35 -12.46 3.76
C LEU A 93 1.15 -12.53 5.28
N GLU A 94 0.30 -11.67 5.85
CA GLU A 94 -0.02 -11.68 7.29
C GLU A 94 -0.53 -13.05 7.78
N ARG A 95 -1.35 -13.72 6.97
CA ARG A 95 -1.91 -15.04 7.30
C ARG A 95 -0.87 -16.16 7.24
N LEU A 96 0.05 -16.11 6.26
CA LEU A 96 1.04 -17.17 6.05
C LEU A 96 2.31 -16.98 6.87
N PHE A 97 2.58 -15.75 7.32
CA PHE A 97 3.75 -15.37 8.11
C PHE A 97 3.37 -14.66 9.42
N PRO A 98 2.56 -15.29 10.29
CA PRO A 98 2.08 -14.64 11.53
C PRO A 98 3.20 -14.35 12.54
N ASP A 99 4.30 -15.09 12.47
CA ASP A 99 5.45 -14.95 13.36
C ASP A 99 6.52 -13.98 12.81
N ASP A 100 6.40 -13.57 11.54
CA ASP A 100 7.32 -12.69 10.81
C ASP A 100 6.55 -11.44 10.29
N PRO A 101 6.12 -10.53 11.19
CA PRO A 101 5.23 -9.42 10.84
C PRO A 101 5.86 -8.41 9.89
N GLU A 102 7.20 -8.34 9.80
CA GLU A 102 7.90 -7.48 8.86
C GLU A 102 7.56 -7.84 7.41
N ILE A 103 7.21 -9.10 7.12
CA ILE A 103 6.80 -9.53 5.78
C ILE A 103 5.46 -8.88 5.38
N GLY A 104 4.52 -8.83 6.33
CA GLY A 104 3.24 -8.14 6.13
C GLY A 104 3.42 -6.63 5.96
N GLU A 105 4.29 -6.02 6.78
CA GLU A 105 4.62 -4.60 6.71
C GLU A 105 5.32 -4.22 5.40
N LEU A 106 6.27 -5.03 4.92
CA LEU A 106 6.88 -4.89 3.59
C LEU A 106 5.82 -4.98 2.48
N GLY A 107 4.89 -5.94 2.59
CA GLY A 107 3.80 -6.10 1.64
C GLY A 107 2.86 -4.90 1.62
N TRP A 108 2.54 -4.33 2.78
CA TRP A 108 1.77 -3.09 2.83
C TRP A 108 2.50 -1.94 2.14
N LEU A 109 3.82 -1.80 2.35
CA LEU A 109 4.62 -0.72 1.80
C LEU A 109 4.78 -0.81 0.28
N ASP A 110 5.08 -1.99 -0.25
CA ASP A 110 5.13 -2.27 -1.70
C ASP A 110 3.80 -1.89 -2.37
N LEU A 111 2.68 -2.34 -1.81
CA LEU A 111 1.35 -2.02 -2.33
C LEU A 111 1.05 -0.52 -2.23
N ALA A 112 1.33 0.12 -1.08
CA ALA A 112 1.01 1.52 -0.87
C ALA A 112 1.81 2.44 -1.81
N LEU A 113 3.09 2.13 -2.06
CA LEU A 113 3.92 2.89 -3.00
C LEU A 113 3.47 2.69 -4.45
N SER A 114 3.08 1.47 -4.82
CA SER A 114 2.51 1.17 -6.14
C SER A 114 1.17 1.91 -6.36
N GLU A 115 0.27 1.88 -5.37
CA GLU A 115 -1.01 2.60 -5.45
C GLU A 115 -0.82 4.12 -5.45
N ALA A 116 0.17 4.65 -4.73
CA ALA A 116 0.49 6.07 -4.78
C ALA A 116 0.97 6.48 -6.17
N PHE A 117 1.79 5.66 -6.84
CA PHE A 117 2.36 5.94 -8.16
C PHE A 117 1.27 6.19 -9.21
N VAL A 118 0.27 5.30 -9.26
CA VAL A 118 -0.88 5.37 -10.18
C VAL A 118 -2.07 6.17 -9.62
N GLY A 119 -1.91 6.80 -8.46
CA GLY A 119 -2.96 7.55 -7.79
C GLY A 119 -3.40 8.81 -8.55
N ALA A 120 -4.50 9.41 -8.11
CA ALA A 120 -5.03 10.62 -8.74
C ALA A 120 -4.05 11.80 -8.65
N ASP A 121 -3.99 12.61 -9.70
CA ASP A 121 -3.18 13.83 -9.73
C ASP A 121 -3.74 14.89 -8.79
N SER A 122 -2.82 15.58 -8.11
CA SER A 122 -3.14 16.72 -7.26
C SER A 122 -2.00 17.73 -7.30
N VAL A 123 -2.36 19.02 -7.22
CA VAL A 123 -1.39 20.12 -7.21
C VAL A 123 -1.24 20.60 -5.77
N PRO A 124 -0.02 20.60 -5.20
CA PRO A 124 0.22 21.17 -3.88
C PRO A 124 -0.13 22.67 -3.86
N VAL A 125 -0.58 23.17 -2.70
CA VAL A 125 -0.90 24.60 -2.54
C VAL A 125 0.38 25.43 -2.72
N ASP A 126 0.28 26.51 -3.50
CA ASP A 126 1.39 27.44 -3.70
C ASP A 126 1.68 28.19 -2.39
N PRO A 127 2.91 28.11 -1.83
CA PRO A 127 3.27 28.84 -0.63
C PRO A 127 3.07 30.36 -0.71
N ALA A 128 2.99 30.93 -1.92
CA ALA A 128 2.66 32.33 -2.11
C ALA A 128 1.26 32.72 -1.58
N THR A 129 0.34 31.76 -1.43
CA THR A 129 -1.02 32.01 -0.91
C THR A 129 -1.09 32.02 0.62
N PHE A 130 0.01 31.76 1.32
CA PHE A 130 0.00 31.57 2.79
C PHE A 130 -0.04 32.87 3.61
N ALA A 131 0.29 34.01 3.00
CA ALA A 131 0.44 35.28 3.72
C ALA A 131 -0.86 35.76 4.38
N ASP A 132 -2.01 35.47 3.78
CA ASP A 132 -3.32 35.96 4.21
C ASP A 132 -4.17 34.88 4.92
N ILE A 133 -3.58 33.73 5.26
CA ILE A 133 -4.30 32.62 5.90
C ILE A 133 -4.38 32.83 7.41
N ASP A 134 -5.60 32.75 7.95
CA ASP A 134 -5.82 32.58 9.38
C ASP A 134 -5.57 31.12 9.78
N TRP A 135 -4.34 30.84 10.20
CA TRP A 135 -3.90 29.50 10.55
C TRP A 135 -4.59 28.89 11.77
N ASP A 136 -5.26 29.69 12.61
CA ASP A 136 -6.03 29.14 13.74
C ASP A 136 -7.33 28.45 13.24
N ALA A 137 -7.94 29.03 12.20
CA ALA A 137 -9.18 28.55 11.59
C ALA A 137 -8.97 27.66 10.35
N ALA A 138 -7.79 27.69 9.73
CA ALA A 138 -7.49 27.00 8.47
C ALA A 138 -7.79 25.50 8.51
N ILE A 139 -8.53 24.99 7.53
CA ILE A 139 -8.81 23.56 7.36
C ILE A 139 -7.96 23.03 6.21
N LEU A 140 -7.01 22.16 6.53
CA LEU A 140 -6.08 21.60 5.55
C LEU A 140 -6.70 20.41 4.81
N ARG A 141 -6.33 20.23 3.55
CA ARG A 141 -6.68 19.06 2.73
C ARG A 141 -5.42 18.38 2.25
N PHE A 142 -5.29 17.08 2.56
CA PHE A 142 -4.21 16.27 2.03
C PHE A 142 -4.51 15.74 0.63
N GLY A 143 -3.44 15.47 -0.13
CA GLY A 143 -3.52 14.82 -1.43
C GLY A 143 -4.15 13.42 -1.36
N PRO A 144 -4.75 12.95 -2.46
CA PRO A 144 -5.52 11.70 -2.50
C PRO A 144 -4.67 10.44 -2.36
N THR A 145 -3.35 10.56 -2.50
CA THR A 145 -2.40 9.44 -2.37
C THR A 145 -1.85 9.27 -0.96
N LEU A 146 -2.20 10.15 -0.01
CA LEU A 146 -1.71 10.05 1.36
C LEU A 146 -2.27 8.80 2.03
N ARG A 147 -1.39 7.94 2.51
CA ARG A 147 -1.74 6.77 3.32
C ARG A 147 -0.81 6.70 4.52
N THR A 148 -1.35 6.19 5.63
CA THR A 148 -0.59 5.95 6.84
C THR A 148 -0.87 4.54 7.37
N THR A 149 0.11 3.96 8.05
CA THR A 149 -0.08 2.74 8.84
C THR A 149 0.96 2.67 9.95
N SER A 150 0.70 1.90 11.00
CA SER A 150 1.66 1.67 12.08
C SER A 150 2.45 0.38 11.83
N PHE A 151 3.77 0.48 11.86
CA PHE A 151 4.69 -0.66 11.86
C PHE A 151 5.18 -0.95 13.28
N ARG A 152 5.40 -2.23 13.56
CA ARG A 152 5.94 -2.78 14.81
C ARG A 152 7.38 -3.25 14.63
N THR A 153 7.86 -3.37 13.40
CA THR A 153 9.23 -3.78 13.07
C THR A 153 9.98 -2.69 12.31
N ASN A 154 11.27 -2.91 12.10
CA ASN A 154 12.11 -2.10 11.24
C ASN A 154 11.90 -2.32 9.72
N ALA A 155 10.74 -2.83 9.29
CA ALA A 155 10.41 -3.11 7.87
C ALA A 155 10.68 -1.93 6.92
N ALA A 156 10.46 -0.68 7.35
CA ALA A 156 10.78 0.50 6.55
C ALA A 156 12.29 0.62 6.23
N ALA A 157 13.16 0.25 7.18
CA ALA A 157 14.61 0.24 6.98
C ALA A 157 15.05 -0.94 6.09
N ILE A 158 14.43 -2.11 6.28
CA ILE A 158 14.63 -3.28 5.41
C ILE A 158 14.26 -2.92 3.97
N TRP A 159 13.07 -2.33 3.76
CA TRP A 159 12.59 -1.91 2.45
C TRP A 159 13.57 -0.94 1.78
N SER A 160 14.03 0.06 2.53
CA SER A 160 14.97 1.09 2.03
C SER A 160 16.28 0.46 1.55
N ALA A 161 16.87 -0.43 2.33
CA ALA A 161 18.10 -1.13 1.97
C ALA A 161 17.90 -2.02 0.74
N LEU A 162 16.81 -2.80 0.68
CA LEU A 162 16.49 -3.62 -0.49
C LEU A 162 16.29 -2.79 -1.75
N SER A 163 15.60 -1.65 -1.66
CA SER A 163 15.41 -0.75 -2.80
C SER A 163 16.69 -0.06 -3.26
N ALA A 164 17.69 0.07 -2.38
CA ALA A 164 19.01 0.59 -2.70
C ALA A 164 20.00 -0.50 -3.15
N GLU A 165 19.55 -1.76 -3.27
CA GLU A 165 20.40 -2.93 -3.53
C GLU A 165 21.52 -3.12 -2.48
N GLU A 166 21.26 -2.68 -1.24
CA GLU A 166 22.16 -2.81 -0.09
C GLU A 166 21.79 -4.03 0.77
N MET A 167 22.71 -4.45 1.64
CA MET A 167 22.43 -5.50 2.62
C MET A 167 21.39 -5.00 3.63
N PRO A 168 20.20 -5.60 3.72
CA PRO A 168 19.21 -5.17 4.70
C PRO A 168 19.68 -5.45 6.13
N PRO A 169 19.26 -4.62 7.11
CA PRO A 169 19.49 -4.90 8.52
C PRO A 169 18.77 -6.20 8.93
N ALA A 170 19.20 -6.78 10.05
CA ALA A 170 18.45 -7.86 10.67
C ALA A 170 17.07 -7.35 11.12
N VAL A 171 16.07 -8.24 11.12
CA VAL A 171 14.73 -7.90 11.62
C VAL A 171 14.79 -7.56 13.11
N GLU A 172 14.16 -6.44 13.47
CA GLU A 172 14.09 -5.96 14.84
C GLU A 172 12.69 -5.45 15.16
N TRP A 173 12.22 -5.77 16.36
CA TRP A 173 11.02 -5.16 16.94
C TRP A 173 11.35 -3.74 17.39
N LEU A 174 10.51 -2.79 17.01
CA LEU A 174 10.63 -1.42 17.50
C LEU A 174 10.22 -1.36 18.98
N SER A 175 10.87 -0.48 19.74
CA SER A 175 10.47 -0.22 21.14
C SER A 175 9.05 0.34 21.22
N ASP A 176 8.71 1.19 20.26
CA ASP A 176 7.42 1.81 20.07
C ASP A 176 7.01 1.69 18.60
N PRO A 177 5.73 1.41 18.29
CA PRO A 177 5.29 1.36 16.90
C PRO A 177 5.57 2.68 16.17
N ALA A 178 6.08 2.58 14.95
CA ALA A 178 6.37 3.72 14.09
C ALA A 178 5.29 3.88 13.04
N THR A 179 4.72 5.08 12.89
CA THR A 179 3.80 5.33 11.78
C THR A 179 4.60 5.59 10.51
N ILE A 180 4.26 4.89 9.44
CA ILE A 180 4.79 5.12 8.09
C ILE A 180 3.77 5.96 7.32
N ILE A 181 4.27 7.00 6.66
CA ILE A 181 3.50 7.87 5.77
C ILE A 181 3.94 7.57 4.34
N VAL A 182 2.99 7.33 3.45
CA VAL A 182 3.19 7.11 2.00
C VAL A 182 2.42 8.16 1.23
N TRP A 183 3.03 8.74 0.20
CA TRP A 183 2.39 9.70 -0.69
C TRP A 183 3.06 9.70 -2.06
N ARG A 184 2.55 10.51 -2.99
CA ARG A 184 3.20 10.79 -4.26
C ARG A 184 3.55 12.26 -4.34
N GLN A 185 4.81 12.56 -4.64
CA GLN A 185 5.31 13.90 -4.94
C GLN A 185 5.64 14.00 -6.44
N GLY A 186 4.75 14.65 -7.20
CA GLY A 186 4.83 14.66 -8.66
C GLY A 186 4.60 13.25 -9.22
N LEU A 187 5.64 12.65 -9.82
CA LEU A 187 5.61 11.29 -10.39
C LEU A 187 6.38 10.27 -9.53
N VAL A 188 6.80 10.64 -8.33
CA VAL A 188 7.61 9.81 -7.45
C VAL A 188 6.80 9.42 -6.22
N SER A 189 6.65 8.11 -5.97
CA SER A 189 6.11 7.62 -4.71
C SER A 189 7.16 7.74 -3.62
N CYS A 190 6.77 8.34 -2.51
CA CYS A 190 7.62 8.63 -1.37
C CYS A 190 7.05 7.96 -0.13
N PHE A 191 7.93 7.64 0.82
CA PHE A 191 7.51 7.30 2.17
C PHE A 191 8.52 7.82 3.19
N ARG A 192 8.06 7.99 4.42
CA ARG A 192 8.91 8.28 5.58
C ARG A 192 8.24 7.83 6.86
N THR A 193 9.04 7.71 7.92
CA THR A 193 8.52 7.56 9.27
C THR A 193 7.95 8.91 9.74
N ALA A 194 6.78 8.87 10.38
CA ALA A 194 6.14 10.02 10.98
C ALA A 194 6.90 10.48 12.23
N GLU A 195 6.94 11.78 12.44
CA GLU A 195 7.44 12.37 13.67
C GLU A 195 6.45 12.15 14.84
N PRO A 196 6.88 12.25 16.10
CA PRO A 196 5.99 12.10 17.25
C PRO A 196 4.77 13.04 17.19
N GLY A 197 3.56 12.47 17.29
CA GLY A 197 2.30 13.21 17.23
C GLY A 197 1.81 13.57 15.82
N GLU A 198 2.60 13.28 14.77
CA GLU A 198 2.21 13.59 13.40
C GLU A 198 1.08 12.68 12.89
N ALA A 199 1.04 11.42 13.32
CA ALA A 199 -0.06 10.50 12.96
C ALA A 199 -1.41 11.02 13.46
N ASP A 200 -1.48 11.39 14.74
CA ASP A 200 -2.68 11.97 15.36
C ASP A 200 -3.09 13.28 14.66
N ALA A 201 -2.10 14.12 14.31
CA ALA A 201 -2.34 15.36 13.57
C ALA A 201 -2.90 15.11 12.16
N ILE A 202 -2.40 14.09 11.45
CA ILE A 202 -2.93 13.68 10.14
C ILE A 202 -4.39 13.24 10.27
N GLU A 203 -4.71 12.43 11.28
CA GLU A 203 -6.07 11.97 11.54
C GLU A 203 -7.02 13.15 11.86
N LEU A 204 -6.58 14.10 12.67
CA LEU A 204 -7.35 15.33 12.96
C LEU A 204 -7.69 16.11 11.68
N VAL A 205 -6.69 16.33 10.83
CA VAL A 205 -6.87 17.04 9.56
C VAL A 205 -7.79 16.27 8.61
N GLN A 206 -7.63 14.95 8.49
CA GLN A 206 -8.54 14.10 7.69
C GLN A 206 -9.98 14.11 8.24
N GLY A 207 -10.13 14.27 9.56
CA GLY A 207 -11.41 14.49 10.25
C GLY A 207 -12.00 15.89 10.04
N GLY A 208 -11.30 16.81 9.39
CA GLY A 208 -11.75 18.17 9.12
C GLY A 208 -11.52 19.15 10.26
N ALA A 209 -10.64 18.82 11.22
CA ALA A 209 -10.23 19.76 12.26
C ALA A 209 -9.42 20.93 11.67
N SER A 210 -9.47 22.09 12.33
CA SER A 210 -8.63 23.23 11.96
C SER A 210 -7.18 23.00 12.37
N PHE A 211 -6.25 23.74 11.76
CA PHE A 211 -4.86 23.70 12.13
C PHE A 211 -4.63 24.25 13.56
N GLY A 212 -5.48 25.18 14.05
CA GLY A 212 -5.50 25.56 15.46
C GLY A 212 -5.76 24.39 16.41
N ALA A 213 -6.66 23.45 16.05
CA ALA A 213 -6.90 22.24 16.82
C ALA A 213 -5.70 21.27 16.79
N VAL A 214 -4.98 21.19 15.67
CA VAL A 214 -3.72 20.44 15.57
C VAL A 214 -2.66 21.04 16.50
N CYS A 215 -2.50 22.38 16.48
CA CYS A 215 -1.61 23.07 17.40
C CYS A 215 -1.97 22.79 18.87
N ALA A 216 -3.25 22.84 19.23
CA ALA A 216 -3.72 22.53 20.58
C ALA A 216 -3.36 21.09 21.00
N ALA A 217 -3.57 20.10 20.13
CA ALA A 217 -3.18 18.71 20.40
C ALA A 217 -1.66 18.54 20.59
N MET A 218 -0.86 19.25 19.79
CA MET A 218 0.60 19.25 19.93
C MET A 218 1.06 19.90 21.24
N ILE A 219 0.41 20.99 21.66
CA ILE A 219 0.64 21.65 22.95
C ILE A 219 0.26 20.73 24.11
N GLU A 220 -0.88 20.04 24.05
CA GLU A 220 -1.28 19.09 25.08
C GLU A 220 -0.27 17.96 25.25
N ARG A 221 0.29 17.46 24.14
CA ARG A 221 1.27 16.38 24.14
C ARG A 221 2.67 16.80 24.61
N LEU A 222 3.14 17.96 24.17
CA LEU A 222 4.55 18.37 24.32
C LEU A 222 4.75 19.55 25.28
N GLY A 223 3.68 20.19 25.74
CA GLY A 223 3.71 21.49 26.41
C GLY A 223 3.76 22.66 25.44
N GLU A 224 3.44 23.87 25.90
CA GLU A 224 3.32 25.07 25.05
C GLU A 224 4.64 25.44 24.35
N ASP A 225 5.74 25.46 25.10
CA ASP A 225 7.07 25.85 24.61
C ASP A 225 7.59 24.95 23.48
N ALA A 226 7.24 23.65 23.48
CA ALA A 226 7.68 22.68 22.48
C ALA A 226 6.60 22.37 21.43
N GLY A 227 5.33 22.43 21.79
CA GLY A 227 4.20 22.09 20.94
C GLY A 227 4.00 23.06 19.79
N VAL A 228 4.10 24.38 20.06
CA VAL A 228 3.94 25.40 19.01
C VAL A 228 5.03 25.28 17.92
N PRO A 229 6.33 25.22 18.25
CA PRO A 229 7.37 24.97 17.24
C PRO A 229 7.19 23.64 16.52
N ALA A 230 6.80 22.57 17.22
CA ALA A 230 6.60 21.25 16.62
C ALA A 230 5.47 21.25 15.57
N ALA A 231 4.34 21.92 15.86
CA ALA A 231 3.24 22.07 14.92
C ALA A 231 3.66 22.88 13.67
N GLY A 232 4.40 23.99 13.86
CA GLY A 232 4.90 24.80 12.75
C GLY A 232 5.91 24.03 11.86
N GLN A 233 6.82 23.26 12.47
CA GLN A 233 7.76 22.42 11.73
C GLN A 233 7.04 21.30 10.98
N MET A 234 6.00 20.71 11.57
CA MET A 234 5.17 19.68 10.94
C MET A 234 4.45 20.23 9.70
N LEU A 235 3.81 21.39 9.83
CA LEU A 235 3.20 22.08 8.70
C LEU A 235 4.23 22.36 7.59
N GLY A 236 5.41 22.87 7.97
CA GLY A 236 6.51 23.11 7.02
C GLY A 236 6.95 21.84 6.27
N ARG A 237 7.01 20.69 6.96
CA ARG A 237 7.29 19.39 6.33
C ARG A 237 6.18 18.99 5.36
N TRP A 238 4.92 19.09 5.76
CA TRP A 238 3.79 18.74 4.87
C TRP A 238 3.76 19.59 3.60
N ILE A 239 4.11 20.88 3.71
CA ILE A 239 4.27 21.76 2.54
C ILE A 239 5.45 21.32 1.67
N GLY A 240 6.62 21.06 2.27
CA GLY A 240 7.82 20.62 1.55
C GLY A 240 7.66 19.27 0.84
N ASP A 241 6.93 18.35 1.46
CA ASP A 241 6.56 17.04 0.92
C ASP A 241 5.46 17.14 -0.17
N GLY A 242 4.81 18.30 -0.30
CA GLY A 242 3.71 18.52 -1.24
C GLY A 242 2.40 17.82 -0.84
N LEU A 243 2.20 17.56 0.46
CA LEU A 243 1.03 16.84 0.95
C LEU A 243 -0.25 17.69 0.95
N ILE A 244 -0.12 19.01 1.15
CA ILE A 244 -1.26 19.92 1.25
C ILE A 244 -1.71 20.37 -0.14
N VAL A 245 -2.95 20.03 -0.51
CA VAL A 245 -3.53 20.31 -1.83
C VAL A 245 -4.71 21.29 -1.77
N GLY A 246 -5.12 21.68 -0.56
CA GLY A 246 -6.15 22.69 -0.32
C GLY A 246 -6.09 23.23 1.10
N ILE A 247 -6.54 24.47 1.27
CA ILE A 247 -6.73 25.14 2.54
C ILE A 247 -8.06 25.90 2.45
N ASP A 248 -9.02 25.55 3.32
CA ASP A 248 -10.32 26.22 3.46
C ASP A 248 -10.34 27.15 4.68
#